data_AF-A0A965FYY7-F1
#
_entry.id   AF-A0A965FYY7-F1
#
_cell.length_a   1.000
_cell.length_b   1.000
_cell.length_c   1.000
_cell.angle_alpha   90.00
_cell.angle_beta   90.00
_cell.angle_gamma   90.00
#
_symmetry.space_group_name_H-M   'P 1'
#
loop_
_entity.id
_entity.type
_entity.pdbx_description
1 polymer ?
#
loop_
_entity_poly.entity_id
_entity_poly.type
_entity_poly.pdbx_seq_one_letter_code
_entity_poly.pdbx_strand_id
1 'polypeptide(L)' 'MKQLTSMLVIALVCASVAFAASPSPDVKPATTTKESSKFKAGGCCDKADKKGEKCQHPCCVKAAADGKVCEKCNAPAKK' A
#
# COMPACT_ATOMS: atom_id res chain seq x y z
N MET A 1 -21.58 45.04 23.65
CA MET A 1 -20.21 44.79 24.15
C MET A 1 -19.94 43.35 24.64
N LYS A 2 -20.94 42.45 24.71
CA LYS A 2 -20.75 41.04 25.13
C LYS A 2 -20.30 40.08 24.01
N GLN A 3 -20.36 40.50 22.74
CA GLN A 3 -20.10 39.65 21.57
C GLN A 3 -18.72 39.84 20.93
N LEU A 4 -17.99 40.90 21.28
CA LEU A 4 -16.62 41.13 20.76
C LEU A 4 -15.55 40.33 21.54
N THR A 5 -15.79 40.02 22.81
CA THR A 5 -14.85 39.22 23.63
C THR A 5 -14.87 37.73 23.27
N SER A 6 -15.91 37.22 22.61
CA SER A 6 -16.01 35.82 22.19
C SER A 6 -15.20 35.50 20.92
N MET A 7 -14.96 36.50 20.06
CA MET A 7 -14.18 36.32 18.82
C MET A 7 -12.66 36.30 19.05
N LEU A 8 -12.16 36.90 20.13
CA LEU A 8 -10.72 36.94 20.42
C LEU A 8 -10.20 35.62 21.06
N VAL A 9 -11.08 34.81 21.64
CA VAL A 9 -10.72 33.49 22.20
C VAL A 9 -10.66 32.42 21.10
N ILE A 10 -11.44 32.57 20.02
CA ILE A 10 -11.46 31.63 18.89
C ILE A 10 -10.19 31.75 18.01
N ALA A 11 -9.53 32.92 17.98
CA ALA A 11 -8.30 33.10 17.22
C ALA A 11 -7.04 32.49 17.89
N LEU A 12 -7.09 32.18 19.20
CA LEU A 12 -5.94 31.64 19.94
C LEU A 12 -5.94 30.10 20.03
N VAL A 13 -7.05 29.45 19.64
CA VAL A 13 -7.17 27.97 19.60
C VAL A 13 -6.71 27.38 18.26
N CYS A 14 -6.44 28.21 17.24
CA CYS A 14 -6.00 27.74 15.92
C CYS A 14 -4.49 27.47 15.80
N ALA A 15 -3.72 27.49 16.88
CA ALA A 15 -2.25 27.38 16.85
C ALA A 15 -1.66 26.10 17.47
N SER A 16 -2.45 25.09 17.84
CA SER A 16 -1.90 23.90 18.52
C SER A 16 -2.41 22.52 18.09
N VAL A 17 -3.16 22.41 16.99
CA VAL A 17 -3.13 21.14 16.23
C VAL A 17 -2.05 21.23 15.17
N ALA A 18 -0.81 21.12 15.65
CA ALA A 18 0.15 20.32 14.92
C ALA A 18 -0.53 18.99 14.66
N PHE A 19 -1.03 18.83 13.44
CA PHE A 19 -1.36 17.53 12.89
C PHE A 19 -0.02 16.78 12.81
N ALA A 20 0.41 16.26 13.96
CA ALA A 20 1.21 15.06 14.00
C ALA A 20 0.31 14.02 13.36
N ALA A 21 0.36 13.97 12.03
CA ALA A 21 0.07 12.76 11.30
C ALA A 21 0.87 11.69 12.02
N SER A 22 0.20 10.88 12.83
CA SER A 22 0.74 9.58 13.18
C SER A 22 0.88 8.85 11.84
N PRO A 23 2.09 8.54 11.35
CA PRO A 23 2.19 7.40 10.47
C PRO A 23 1.73 6.23 11.34
N SER A 24 0.58 5.66 11.02
CA SER A 24 0.31 4.28 11.45
C SER A 24 1.55 3.46 11.09
N PRO A 25 2.09 2.63 12.00
CA PRO A 25 3.07 1.66 11.59
C PRO A 25 2.40 0.77 10.53
N ASP A 26 3.00 0.79 9.33
CA ASP A 26 2.91 -0.30 8.35
C ASP A 26 1.64 -0.46 7.51
N VAL A 27 1.31 0.55 6.69
CA VAL A 27 0.97 0.25 5.28
C VAL A 27 1.68 1.24 4.38
N LYS A 28 2.97 1.00 4.13
CA LYS A 28 3.60 1.53 2.91
C LYS A 28 2.72 1.06 1.74
N PRO A 29 2.18 1.93 0.86
CA PRO A 29 1.83 1.45 -0.46
C PRO A 29 3.14 0.90 -1.01
N ALA A 30 3.24 -0.42 -1.10
CA ALA A 30 4.46 -1.11 -1.49
C ALA A 30 4.91 -0.48 -2.81
N THR A 31 5.91 0.37 -2.72
CA THR A 31 6.64 0.91 -3.85
C THR A 31 7.23 -0.31 -4.52
N THR A 32 6.58 -0.68 -5.60
CA THR A 32 6.95 -1.72 -6.55
C THR A 32 8.39 -1.51 -6.97
N THR A 33 9.32 -2.11 -6.24
CA THR A 33 10.60 -2.51 -6.82
C THR A 33 10.24 -3.54 -7.87
N LYS A 34 10.35 -3.12 -9.13
CA LYS A 34 10.19 -3.90 -10.35
C LYS A 34 11.27 -4.98 -10.42
N GLU A 35 11.30 -5.91 -9.48
CA GLU A 35 12.19 -7.07 -9.51
C GLU A 35 11.58 -8.12 -10.45
N SER A 36 11.81 -7.87 -11.74
CA SER A 36 11.11 -8.39 -12.92
C SER A 36 11.43 -9.86 -13.24
N SER A 37 11.67 -10.70 -12.23
CA SER A 37 12.15 -12.08 -12.44
C SER A 37 11.48 -13.15 -11.58
N LYS A 38 10.44 -12.80 -10.81
CA LYS A 38 9.76 -13.77 -9.93
C LYS A 38 8.60 -14.54 -10.59
N PHE A 39 8.23 -14.21 -11.84
CA PHE A 39 7.06 -14.80 -12.50
C PHE A 39 7.42 -15.60 -13.76
N LYS A 40 6.65 -16.67 -14.01
CA LYS A 40 6.76 -17.48 -15.22
C LYS A 40 6.37 -16.64 -16.44
N ALA A 41 7.33 -16.46 -17.36
CA ALA A 41 7.13 -15.69 -18.59
C ALA A 41 5.90 -16.15 -19.39
N GLY A 42 5.09 -15.20 -19.85
CA GLY A 42 3.86 -15.46 -20.61
C GLY A 42 2.66 -15.90 -19.76
N GLY A 43 2.85 -16.18 -18.47
CA GLY A 43 1.78 -16.55 -17.54
C GLY A 43 0.91 -15.38 -17.09
N CYS A 44 -0.19 -15.69 -16.38
CA CYS A 44 -1.08 -14.67 -15.83
C CYS A 44 -0.39 -13.70 -14.85
N CYS A 45 0.56 -14.20 -14.04
CA CYS A 45 1.33 -13.37 -13.10
C CYS A 45 2.28 -12.41 -13.84
N ASP A 46 2.98 -12.88 -14.88
CA ASP A 46 3.85 -12.06 -15.72
C ASP A 46 3.07 -10.96 -16.46
N LYS A 47 1.88 -11.28 -16.97
CA LYS A 47 1.01 -10.29 -17.63
C LYS A 47 0.52 -9.21 -16.68
N ALA A 48 0.14 -9.58 -15.45
CA ALA A 48 -0.28 -8.64 -14.43
C ALA A 48 0.89 -7.74 -14.01
N ASP A 49 2.06 -8.33 -13.74
CA ASP A 49 3.26 -7.59 -13.36
C ASP A 49 3.69 -6.57 -14.42
N LYS A 50 3.65 -6.96 -15.71
CA LYS A 50 3.91 -6.05 -16.84
C LYS A 50 2.93 -4.87 -16.91
N LYS A 51 1.72 -5.03 -16.39
CA LYS A 51 0.70 -3.97 -16.27
C LYS A 51 0.85 -3.15 -14.98
N GLY A 52 1.78 -3.51 -14.10
CA GLY A 52 1.89 -2.93 -12.76
C GLY A 52 0.81 -3.40 -11.79
N GLU A 53 0.12 -4.50 -12.12
CA GLU A 53 -0.97 -5.07 -11.35
C GLU A 53 -0.54 -6.39 -10.67
N LYS A 54 -1.27 -6.81 -9.64
CA LYS A 54 -1.13 -8.16 -9.07
C LYS A 54 -2.06 -9.14 -9.77
N CYS A 55 -1.66 -10.40 -9.87
CA CYS A 55 -2.54 -11.44 -10.40
C CYS A 55 -3.75 -11.64 -9.47
N GLN A 56 -4.95 -11.49 -10.01
CA GLN A 56 -6.21 -11.48 -9.24
C GLN A 56 -6.80 -12.89 -9.02
N HIS A 57 -6.11 -13.95 -9.44
CA HIS A 57 -6.60 -15.30 -9.19
C HIS A 57 -6.68 -15.61 -7.68
N PRO A 58 -7.66 -16.39 -7.22
CA PRO A 58 -7.80 -16.72 -5.79
C PRO A 58 -6.54 -17.34 -5.17
N CYS A 59 -5.79 -18.15 -5.94
CA CYS A 59 -4.52 -18.73 -5.49
C CYS A 59 -3.39 -17.70 -5.34
N CYS A 60 -3.42 -16.62 -6.13
CA CYS A 60 -2.43 -15.55 -6.13
C CYS A 60 -2.73 -14.49 -5.07
N VAL A 61 -4.01 -14.17 -4.86
CA VAL A 61 -4.45 -13.25 -3.80
C VAL A 61 -4.08 -13.81 -2.42
N LYS A 62 -4.31 -15.10 -2.19
CA LYS A 62 -3.89 -15.78 -0.94
C LYS A 62 -2.37 -15.71 -0.75
N ALA A 63 -1.61 -16.14 -1.76
CA ALA A 63 -0.15 -16.09 -1.68
C ALA A 63 0.39 -14.66 -1.46
N ALA A 64 -0.22 -13.66 -2.10
CA ALA A 64 0.15 -12.26 -1.92
C ALA A 64 -0.16 -11.74 -0.50
N ALA A 65 -1.24 -12.23 0.13
CA ALA A 65 -1.53 -11.95 1.54
C ALA A 65 -0.43 -12.53 2.47
N ASP A 66 0.16 -13.67 2.10
CA ASP A 66 1.31 -14.27 2.78
C ASP A 66 2.66 -13.63 2.38
N GLY A 67 2.65 -12.58 1.54
CA GLY A 67 3.87 -11.94 1.01
C GLY A 67 4.68 -12.84 0.07
N LYS A 68 4.07 -13.89 -0.49
CA LYS A 68 4.71 -14.84 -1.40
C LYS A 68 4.13 -14.78 -2.81
N VAL A 69 4.94 -15.25 -3.76
CA VAL A 69 4.45 -15.54 -5.11
C VAL A 69 3.75 -16.89 -5.09
N CYS A 70 2.64 -17.01 -5.81
CA CYS A 70 1.91 -18.28 -5.92
C CYS A 70 2.80 -19.37 -6.52
N GLU A 71 3.20 -20.35 -5.71
CA GLU A 71 4.04 -21.47 -6.14
C GLU A 71 3.32 -22.41 -7.12
N LYS A 72 1.98 -22.43 -7.10
CA LYS A 72 1.20 -23.19 -8.09
C LYS A 72 1.36 -22.62 -9.50
N CYS A 73 1.56 -21.32 -9.63
CA CYS A 73 1.71 -20.64 -10.92
C CYS A 73 3.17 -20.42 -11.28
N ASN A 74 4.01 -20.17 -10.28
CA ASN A 74 5.43 -19.86 -10.42
C ASN A 74 6.22 -20.80 -9.52
N ALA A 75 6.19 -22.09 -9.85
CA ALA A 75 6.96 -23.08 -9.12
C ALA A 75 8.44 -22.70 -9.13
N PRO A 76 9.16 -22.86 -8.00
CA PRO A 76 10.59 -22.61 -7.97
C PRO A 76 11.28 -23.50 -9.01
N ALA A 77 12.22 -22.93 -9.76
CA ALA A 77 13.08 -23.73 -10.63
C ALA A 77 13.76 -24.79 -9.74
N LYS A 78 13.52 -26.07 -10.04
CA LYS A 78 14.22 -27.16 -9.35
C LYS A 78 15.69 -27.02 -9.73
N LYS A 79 16.54 -26.84 -8.72
CA LYS A 79 18.00 -26.86 -8.88
C LYS A 79 18.46 -28.27 -9.24
#